data_AF-A0A2E8AWW7-F1
#
_entry.id   AF-A0A2E8AWW7-F1
#
_cell.length_a   1.000
_cell.length_b   1.000
_cell.length_c   1.000
_cell.angle_alpha   90.00
_cell.angle_beta   90.00
_cell.angle_gamma   90.00
#
_symmetry.space_group_name_H-M   'P 1'
#
loop_
_entity.id
_entity.type
_entity.pdbx_description
1 polymer ?
#
loop_
_entity_poly.entity_id
_entity_poly.type
_entity_poly.pdbx_seq_one_letter_code
_entity_poly.pdbx_strand_id
1 'polypeptide(L)'
;MLERIAEDEEVSVDDRDYDREIMLIAAQRDDSPRRVRAQLEKRGSLDALRNQIIERKVLEQIEAHAEFEDVKFVGMDENIEAIKIAVGGGVEDAQIPEAQHAPEGQKLQQPADRT
;
A
#
# COMPACT_ATOMS: atom_id res chain seq x y z
N MET A 1 -12.13 13.36 -19.20
CA MET A 1 -11.57 13.16 -20.56
C MET A 1 -11.69 11.70 -20.98
N LEU A 2 -11.28 10.73 -20.15
CA LEU A 2 -11.46 9.29 -20.45
C LEU A 2 -12.92 8.88 -20.68
N GLU A 3 -13.86 9.47 -19.93
CA GLU A 3 -15.29 9.21 -20.09
C GLU A 3 -15.84 9.54 -21.50
N ARG A 4 -15.34 10.62 -22.14
CA ARG A 4 -15.74 10.95 -23.51
C ARG A 4 -15.20 9.96 -24.53
N ILE A 5 -13.95 9.52 -24.35
CA ILE A 5 -13.34 8.51 -25.23
C ILE A 5 -14.07 7.18 -25.07
N ALA A 6 -14.48 6.82 -23.85
CA ALA A 6 -15.28 5.62 -23.60
C ALA A 6 -16.63 5.65 -24.32
N GLU A 7 -17.28 6.82 -24.38
CA GLU A 7 -18.54 7.03 -25.12
C GLU A 7 -18.31 6.96 -26.63
N ASP A 8 -17.30 7.67 -27.16
CA ASP A 8 -17.01 7.73 -28.59
C ASP A 8 -16.60 6.36 -29.18
N GLU A 9 -15.90 5.54 -28.39
CA GLU A 9 -15.42 4.19 -28.78
C GLU A 9 -16.34 3.05 -28.33
N GLU A 10 -17.53 3.36 -27.78
CA GLU A 10 -18.53 2.39 -27.31
C GLU A 10 -17.96 1.29 -26.38
N VAL A 11 -17.07 1.68 -25.46
CA VAL A 11 -16.39 0.74 -24.57
C VAL A 11 -17.40 0.07 -23.62
N SER A 12 -17.62 -1.23 -23.83
CA SER A 12 -18.53 -2.04 -23.01
C SER A 12 -17.80 -2.87 -21.96
N VAL A 13 -18.51 -3.22 -20.89
CA VAL A 13 -18.02 -4.05 -19.78
C VAL A 13 -18.85 -5.33 -19.72
N ASP A 14 -18.18 -6.48 -19.66
CA ASP A 14 -18.79 -7.79 -19.51
C ASP A 14 -18.45 -8.46 -18.16
N ASP A 15 -19.09 -9.59 -17.85
CA ASP A 15 -18.89 -10.33 -16.61
C ASP A 15 -17.43 -10.82 -16.42
N ARG A 16 -16.73 -11.12 -17.52
CA ARG A 16 -15.34 -11.58 -17.49
C ARG A 16 -14.40 -10.46 -17.10
N ASP A 17 -14.72 -9.21 -17.46
CA ASP A 17 -13.96 -8.05 -17.01
C ASP A 17 -14.05 -7.89 -15.49
N TYR A 18 -15.24 -8.05 -14.91
CA TYR A 18 -15.41 -8.04 -13.46
C TYR A 18 -14.62 -9.16 -12.80
N ASP A 19 -14.70 -10.38 -13.33
CA ASP A 19 -13.94 -11.51 -12.80
C ASP A 19 -12.43 -11.26 -12.85
N ARG A 20 -11.93 -10.72 -13.96
CA ARG A 20 -10.51 -10.36 -14.13
C ARG A 20 -10.10 -9.30 -13.11
N GLU A 21 -10.85 -8.22 -13.01
CA GLU A 21 -10.51 -7.10 -12.11
C GLU A 21 -10.55 -7.54 -10.64
N ILE A 22 -11.55 -8.34 -10.26
CA ILE A 22 -11.64 -8.92 -8.91
C ILE A 22 -10.45 -9.84 -8.63
N MET A 23 -10.00 -10.64 -9.60
CA MET A 23 -8.80 -11.47 -9.43
C MET A 23 -7.53 -10.63 -9.25
N LEU A 24 -7.36 -9.53 -9.98
CA LEU A 24 -6.22 -8.62 -9.82
C LEU A 24 -6.21 -7.96 -8.45
N ILE A 25 -7.36 -7.44 -8.00
CA ILE A 25 -7.52 -6.85 -6.67
C ILE A 25 -7.23 -7.88 -5.57
N ALA A 26 -7.72 -9.11 -5.75
CA ALA A 26 -7.48 -10.22 -4.82
C ALA A 26 -5.98 -10.54 -4.72
N ALA A 27 -5.27 -10.65 -5.85
CA ALA A 27 -3.83 -10.88 -5.87
C ALA A 27 -3.04 -9.77 -5.19
N GLN A 28 -3.41 -8.51 -5.40
CA GLN A 28 -2.72 -7.36 -4.79
C GLN A 28 -2.93 -7.27 -3.27
N ARG A 29 -4.07 -7.76 -2.78
CA ARG A 29 -4.47 -7.68 -1.36
C ARG A 29 -4.21 -8.96 -0.56
N ASP A 30 -3.60 -9.97 -1.19
CA ASP A 30 -3.47 -11.33 -0.63
C ASP A 30 -4.82 -11.85 -0.09
N ASP A 31 -5.86 -11.71 -0.91
CA ASP A 31 -7.23 -12.05 -0.57
C ASP A 31 -7.80 -13.08 -1.55
N SER A 32 -8.85 -13.81 -1.14
CA SER A 32 -9.66 -14.63 -2.04
C SER A 32 -10.57 -13.76 -2.91
N PRO A 33 -10.70 -14.06 -4.22
CA PRO A 33 -11.62 -13.36 -5.12
C PRO A 33 -13.07 -13.30 -4.61
N ARG A 34 -13.53 -14.39 -3.96
CA ARG A 34 -14.86 -14.44 -3.33
C ARG A 34 -15.04 -13.38 -2.23
N ARG A 35 -14.04 -13.19 -1.36
CA ARG A 35 -14.12 -12.20 -0.27
C ARG A 35 -14.08 -10.78 -0.84
N VAL A 36 -13.28 -10.53 -1.87
CA VAL A 36 -13.24 -9.23 -2.57
C VAL A 36 -14.61 -8.91 -3.19
N ARG A 37 -15.21 -9.84 -3.95
CA ARG A 37 -16.55 -9.65 -4.53
C ARG A 37 -17.59 -9.32 -3.45
N ALA A 38 -17.65 -10.12 -2.39
CA ALA A 38 -18.60 -9.89 -1.29
C ALA A 38 -18.41 -8.53 -0.60
N GLN A 39 -17.17 -8.05 -0.47
CA GLN A 39 -16.90 -6.72 0.09
C GLN A 39 -17.32 -5.58 -0.83
N LEU A 40 -17.10 -5.72 -2.13
CA LEU A 40 -17.50 -4.72 -3.13
C LEU A 40 -19.02 -4.60 -3.21
N GLU A 41 -19.74 -5.72 -3.21
CA GLU A 41 -21.20 -5.76 -3.12
C GLU A 41 -21.70 -5.12 -1.83
N LYS A 42 -21.13 -5.51 -0.68
CA LYS A 42 -21.51 -4.97 0.64
C LYS A 42 -21.33 -3.46 0.74
N ARG A 43 -20.33 -2.90 0.07
CA ARG A 43 -20.02 -1.46 0.08
C ARG A 43 -20.71 -0.70 -1.05
N GLY A 44 -21.45 -1.37 -1.93
CA GLY A 44 -22.04 -0.75 -3.12
C GLY A 44 -21.00 -0.21 -4.11
N SER A 45 -19.78 -0.75 -4.10
CA SER A 45 -18.66 -0.26 -4.92
C SER A 45 -18.55 -0.92 -6.29
N LEU A 46 -19.59 -1.65 -6.73
CA LEU A 46 -19.60 -2.29 -8.05
C LEU A 46 -19.63 -1.27 -9.20
N ASP A 47 -20.27 -0.11 -9.00
CA ASP A 47 -20.28 0.96 -10.00
C ASP A 47 -18.89 1.59 -10.15
N ALA A 48 -18.21 1.85 -9.03
CA ALA A 48 -16.82 2.30 -9.05
C ALA A 48 -15.89 1.28 -9.73
N LEU A 49 -16.10 -0.02 -9.48
CA LEU A 49 -15.34 -1.08 -10.16
C LEU A 49 -15.60 -1.07 -11.67
N ARG A 50 -16.85 -0.87 -12.09
CA ARG A 50 -17.21 -0.75 -13.51
C ARG A 50 -16.46 0.42 -14.17
N ASN A 51 -16.41 1.57 -13.50
CA ASN A 51 -15.71 2.74 -14.03
C ASN A 51 -14.19 2.49 -14.14
N GLN A 52 -13.59 1.82 -13.15
CA GLN A 52 -12.17 1.42 -13.22
C GLN A 52 -11.89 0.49 -14.40
N ILE A 53 -12.79 -0.46 -14.68
CA ILE A 53 -12.66 -1.36 -15.84
C ILE A 53 -12.71 -0.56 -17.14
N ILE A 54 -13.65 0.38 -17.26
CA ILE A 54 -13.77 1.24 -18.45
C ILE A 54 -12.48 2.05 -18.63
N GLU A 55 -12.00 2.70 -17.58
CA GLU A 55 -10.77 3.48 -17.61
C GLU A 55 -9.57 2.64 -18.08
N ARG A 56 -9.42 1.41 -17.57
CA ARG A 56 -8.37 0.49 -18.03
C ARG A 56 -8.49 0.18 -19.53
N LYS A 57 -9.69 -0.14 -20.01
CA LYS A 57 -9.91 -0.45 -21.44
C LYS A 57 -9.64 0.75 -22.34
N VAL A 58 -10.03 1.96 -21.90
CA VAL A 58 -9.72 3.20 -22.63
C VAL A 58 -8.22 3.43 -22.67
N LEU A 59 -7.49 3.19 -21.57
CA LEU A 59 -6.03 3.27 -21.57
C LEU A 59 -5.39 2.27 -22.53
N GLU A 60 -5.89 1.03 -22.60
CA GLU A 60 -5.43 0.03 -23.57
C GLU A 60 -5.64 0.49 -25.01
N GLN A 61 -6.77 1.17 -25.31
CA GLN A 61 -7.00 1.76 -26.63
C GLN A 61 -6.07 2.93 -26.92
N ILE A 62 -5.82 3.81 -25.93
CA ILE A 62 -4.88 4.92 -26.07
C ILE A 62 -3.48 4.36 -26.34
N GLU A 63 -3.04 3.36 -25.59
CA GLU A 63 -1.75 2.69 -25.78
C GLU A 63 -1.62 2.10 -27.18
N ALA A 64 -2.69 1.50 -27.73
CA ALA A 64 -2.69 0.95 -29.09
C ALA A 64 -2.50 2.00 -30.20
N HIS A 65 -2.84 3.26 -29.94
CA HIS A 65 -2.73 4.37 -30.92
C HIS A 65 -1.62 5.37 -30.58
N ALA A 66 -0.98 5.24 -29.42
CA ALA A 66 0.05 6.16 -28.98
C ALA A 66 1.39 5.87 -29.65
N GLU A 67 2.10 6.94 -30.00
CA GLU A 67 3.49 6.86 -30.43
C GLU A 67 4.40 6.95 -29.20
N PHE A 68 5.23 5.92 -29.00
CA PHE A 68 6.18 5.86 -27.90
C PHE A 68 7.60 6.07 -28.40
N GLU A 69 8.36 6.92 -27.71
CA GLU A 69 9.79 7.08 -27.92
C GLU A 69 10.56 6.38 -26.81
N ASP A 70 11.32 5.34 -27.18
CA ASP A 70 12.19 4.64 -26.24
C ASP A 70 13.40 5.50 -25.88
N VAL A 71 13.40 6.05 -24.67
CA VAL A 71 14.54 6.78 -24.12
C VAL A 71 15.37 5.87 -23.23
N LYS A 72 16.70 5.88 -23.41
CA LYS A 72 17.60 5.16 -22.51
C LYS A 72 17.46 5.74 -21.11
N PHE A 73 17.17 4.88 -20.15
CA PHE A 73 17.28 5.24 -18.75
C PHE A 73 18.75 5.59 -18.45
N VAL A 74 19.00 6.87 -18.24
CA VAL A 74 20.25 7.34 -17.65
C VAL A 74 19.98 7.34 -16.15
N GLY A 75 20.77 6.57 -15.39
CA GLY A 75 20.61 6.46 -13.94
C GLY A 75 20.48 7.82 -13.26
N MET A 76 19.92 7.84 -12.05
CA MET A 76 19.96 9.06 -11.24
C MET A 76 21.42 9.47 -11.04
N ASP A 77 21.70 10.78 -11.13
CA ASP A 77 22.98 11.31 -10.68
C ASP A 77 23.19 10.85 -9.23
N GLU A 78 24.14 9.95 -9.04
CA GLU A 78 24.54 9.45 -7.73
C GLU A 78 25.37 10.53 -7.01
N ASN A 79 24.74 11.67 -6.69
CA ASN A 79 25.27 12.61 -5.72
C ASN A 79 25.07 12.02 -4.33
N ILE A 80 25.95 11.09 -3.98
CA ILE A 80 26.01 10.46 -2.66
C ILE A 80 26.74 11.43 -1.73
N GLU A 81 26.00 12.07 -0.83
CA GLU A 81 26.57 12.85 0.28
C GLU A 81 26.29 12.14 1.60
N ALA A 82 27.33 11.97 2.42
CA ALA A 82 27.19 11.41 3.75
C ALA A 82 26.57 12.46 4.69
N ILE A 83 25.29 12.30 5.01
CA ILE A 83 24.63 13.15 6.02
C ILE A 83 24.86 12.54 7.40
N LYS A 84 25.32 13.35 8.36
CA LYS A 84 25.51 12.96 9.78
C LYS A 84 24.19 12.88 10.54
N ILE A 85 23.14 12.33 9.94
CA ILE A 85 21.83 12.15 10.58
C ILE A 85 21.34 10.73 10.34
N ALA A 86 20.83 10.10 11.40
CA ALA A 86 20.19 8.80 11.29
C ALA A 86 18.80 8.96 10.68
N VAL A 87 18.56 8.32 9.52
CA VAL A 87 17.27 8.33 8.80
C VAL A 87 16.17 7.61 9.61
N GLY A 88 16.54 6.66 10.48
CA GLY A 88 15.62 5.90 11.32
C GLY A 88 15.19 6.60 12.62
N GLY A 89 15.50 7.88 12.81
CA GLY A 89 15.16 8.63 14.03
C GLY A 89 15.87 8.10 15.27
N GLY A 90 17.04 8.65 15.58
CA GLY A 90 17.76 8.29 16.81
C GLY A 90 19.20 8.78 16.84
N VAL A 91 19.41 10.10 16.83
CA VAL A 91 20.67 10.72 17.26
C VAL A 91 20.37 11.92 18.15
N GLU A 92 19.48 11.73 19.10
CA GLU A 92 19.61 12.38 20.39
C GLU A 92 19.79 11.23 21.36
N ASP A 93 20.83 11.29 22.19
CA ASP A 93 21.06 10.38 23.29
C ASP A 93 19.71 9.99 23.86
N ALA A 94 19.30 8.75 23.60
CA ALA A 94 18.08 8.20 24.15
C ALA A 94 18.13 8.58 25.63
N GLN A 95 17.09 9.26 26.09
CA GLN A 95 16.90 9.71 27.46
C GLN A 95 16.77 8.49 28.37
N ILE A 96 17.78 7.63 28.39
CA ILE A 96 17.91 6.49 29.27
C ILE A 96 18.15 7.14 30.63
N PRO A 97 17.14 7.17 31.52
CA PRO A 97 17.33 7.76 32.82
C PRO A 97 18.36 6.89 33.54
N GLU A 98 19.39 7.51 34.13
CA GLU A 98 20.31 6.76 34.98
C GLU A 98 19.53 6.07 36.09
N ALA A 99 19.78 4.77 36.27
CA ALA A 99 19.16 3.98 37.30
C ALA A 99 19.53 4.54 38.68
N GLN A 100 18.57 5.15 39.37
CA GLN A 100 18.76 5.54 40.77
C GLN A 100 18.74 4.28 41.63
N HIS A 101 19.91 3.78 42.00
CA HIS A 101 20.02 2.75 43.02
C HIS A 101 19.46 3.31 44.35
N ALA A 102 18.41 2.68 44.87
CA ALA A 102 17.90 3.00 46.20
C ALA A 102 19.01 2.77 47.25
N PRO A 103 19.13 3.64 48.27
CA PRO A 103 20.13 3.44 49.31
C PRO A 103 19.89 2.10 50.01
N GLU A 104 20.97 1.34 50.18
CA GLU A 104 21.02 0.07 50.89
C GLU A 104 20.29 0.18 52.24
N GLY A 105 19.22 -0.62 52.45
CA GLY A 105 18.59 -0.64 53.77
C GLY A 105 17.22 -1.28 53.95
N GLN A 106 16.49 -1.71 52.92
CA GLN A 106 15.26 -2.49 53.13
C GLN A 106 15.53 -3.97 52.92
N LYS A 107 15.75 -4.66 54.05
CA LYS A 107 15.77 -6.13 54.11
C LYS A 107 14.44 -6.64 53.54
N LEU A 108 14.49 -7.30 52.38
CA LEU A 108 13.40 -8.11 51.86
C LEU A 108 13.06 -9.16 52.91
N GLN A 109 11.84 -9.14 53.44
CA GLN A 109 11.37 -10.17 54.37
C GLN A 109 11.37 -11.52 53.67
N GLN A 110 12.02 -12.51 54.28
CA GLN A 110 12.12 -13.86 53.73
C GLN A 110 10.83 -14.67 53.97
N PRO A 111 10.53 -15.64 53.09
CA PRO A 111 9.23 -16.30 53.01
C PRO A 111 9.09 -17.41 54.07
N ALA A 112 8.97 -17.05 55.35
CA ALA A 112 8.66 -18.00 56.41
C ALA A 112 7.32 -17.70 57.14
N ASP A 113 6.73 -16.51 56.99
CA ASP A 113 5.44 -16.16 57.63
C ASP A 113 4.24 -16.38 56.69
N ARG A 114 4.10 -17.60 56.16
CA ARG A 114 2.84 -18.09 55.61
C ARG A 114 2.55 -19.48 56.17
N THR A 115 2.05 -19.52 57.40
CA THR A 115 1.17 -20.59 57.90
C THR A 115 -0.02 -19.93 58.54
#